data_AF-A0A4R6C3X7-F1
#
_entry.id   AF-A0A4R6C3X7-F1
#
_cell.length_a   1.000
_cell.length_b   1.000
_cell.length_c   1.000
_cell.angle_alpha   90.00
_cell.angle_beta   90.00
_cell.angle_gamma   90.00
#
_symmetry.space_group_name_H-M   'P 1'
#
loop_
_entity.id
_entity.type
_entity.pdbx_description
1 polymer ?
#
loop_
_entity_poly.entity_id
_entity_poly.type
_entity_poly.pdbx_seq_one_letter_code
_entity_poly.pdbx_strand_id
1 'polypeptide(L)'
;MENKITWHEAYKDYFSNFFNPHAPISEEMYSQHRWVTLPISMIVIAVFILVGQQLDLFTTIDFDMPLKKYHELKVHESFVMGIYLTILIFFMQLPSLPSEIRMFYARKKKPTLYLTVLVGLLAISLLFVYIMYKMQQMNTAFFVLIFFTFTQFFSNDRALRIEKTERLRKEY
;
A
#
# COMPACT_ATOMS: atom_id res chain seq x y z
N MET A 1 -7.25 30.17 -17.82
CA MET A 1 -5.91 29.54 -17.71
C MET A 1 -5.93 28.73 -16.42
N GLU A 2 -5.85 27.40 -16.51
CA GLU A 2 -5.77 26.57 -15.30
C GLU A 2 -4.41 26.84 -14.64
N ASN A 3 -4.42 27.44 -13.45
CA ASN A 3 -3.21 27.59 -12.65
C ASN A 3 -2.69 26.18 -12.32
N LYS A 4 -1.59 25.78 -12.96
CA LYS A 4 -0.93 24.52 -12.67
C LYS A 4 -0.32 24.61 -11.28
N ILE A 5 -0.76 23.74 -10.37
CA ILE A 5 -0.16 23.58 -9.04
C ILE A 5 1.31 23.21 -9.21
N THR A 6 2.17 23.95 -8.54
CA THR A 6 3.61 23.72 -8.58
C THR A 6 4.02 22.59 -7.62
N TRP A 7 5.16 21.97 -7.89
CA TRP A 7 5.70 20.90 -7.03
C TRP A 7 5.99 21.38 -5.59
N HIS A 8 6.41 22.64 -5.45
CA HIS A 8 6.68 23.26 -4.15
C HIS A 8 5.41 23.45 -3.32
N GLU A 9 4.31 23.88 -3.96
CA GLU A 9 3.00 24.01 -3.31
C GLU A 9 2.47 22.65 -2.85
N ALA A 10 2.59 21.62 -3.69
CA ALA A 10 2.18 20.26 -3.34
C ALA A 10 2.99 19.69 -2.17
N TYR A 11 4.31 19.88 -2.16
CA TYR A 11 5.16 19.47 -1.06
C TYR A 11 4.76 20.18 0.24
N LYS A 12 4.62 21.52 0.20
CA LYS A 12 4.26 22.31 1.37
C LYS A 12 2.87 21.93 1.91
N ASP A 13 1.89 21.77 1.03
CA ASP A 13 0.52 21.37 1.42
C ASP A 13 0.50 19.97 2.04
N TYR A 14 1.23 19.01 1.46
CA TYR A 14 1.33 17.65 1.99
C TYR A 14 1.88 17.64 3.42
N PHE A 15 3.04 18.24 3.66
CA PHE A 15 3.68 18.20 4.98
C PHE A 15 2.95 19.03 6.04
N SER A 16 2.35 20.16 5.65
CA SER A 16 1.56 20.99 6.57
C SER A 16 0.31 20.26 7.09
N ASN A 17 -0.22 19.31 6.32
CA ASN A 17 -1.44 18.58 6.64
C ASN A 17 -1.18 17.08 6.96
N PHE A 18 0.08 16.66 7.09
CA PHE A 18 0.43 15.25 7.29
C PHE A 18 -0.20 14.66 8.57
N PHE A 19 -0.11 15.40 9.69
CA PHE A 19 -0.64 14.98 10.99
C PHE A 19 -2.07 15.48 11.29
N ASN A 20 -2.62 16.36 10.44
CA ASN A 20 -3.97 16.90 10.61
C ASN A 20 -4.73 16.93 9.26
N PRO A 21 -5.10 15.75 8.71
CA PRO A 21 -5.66 15.63 7.35
C PRO A 21 -7.16 15.97 7.28
N HIS A 22 -7.60 17.09 7.88
CA HIS A 22 -9.00 17.53 7.84
C HIS A 22 -9.25 18.63 6.79
N ALA A 23 -8.21 19.28 6.29
CA ALA A 23 -8.35 20.34 5.29
C ALA A 23 -8.83 19.77 3.94
N PRO A 24 -9.74 20.46 3.21
CA PRO A 24 -10.13 20.05 1.87
C PRO A 24 -8.92 20.00 0.92
N ILE A 25 -8.98 19.12 -0.06
CA ILE A 25 -7.95 18.95 -1.10
C ILE A 25 -8.64 18.91 -2.47
N SER A 26 -8.04 19.55 -3.48
CA SER A 26 -8.53 19.45 -4.86
C SER A 26 -8.04 18.15 -5.53
N GLU A 27 -8.71 17.72 -6.59
CA GLU A 27 -8.29 16.53 -7.35
C GLU A 27 -6.93 16.72 -8.04
N GLU A 28 -6.60 17.95 -8.45
CA GLU A 28 -5.27 18.29 -8.99
C GLU A 28 -4.19 18.18 -7.92
N MET A 29 -4.41 18.75 -6.72
CA MET A 29 -3.46 18.70 -5.61
C MET A 29 -3.22 17.26 -5.17
N TYR A 30 -4.29 16.46 -5.07
CA TYR A 30 -4.20 15.04 -4.77
C TYR A 30 -3.37 14.27 -5.80
N SER A 31 -3.50 14.61 -7.09
CA SER A 31 -2.68 14.01 -8.15
C SER A 31 -1.19 14.34 -7.95
N GLN A 32 -0.87 15.58 -7.56
CA GLN A 32 0.51 16.00 -7.29
C GLN A 32 1.08 15.34 -6.03
N HIS A 33 0.27 15.14 -4.99
CA HIS A 33 0.70 14.44 -3.78
C HIS A 33 1.22 13.02 -4.07
N ARG A 34 0.73 12.33 -5.11
CA ARG A 34 1.26 11.03 -5.52
C ARG A 34 2.76 11.08 -5.84
N TRP A 35 3.22 12.18 -6.45
CA TRP A 35 4.63 12.39 -6.75
C TRP A 35 5.44 12.76 -5.50
N VAL A 36 4.82 13.41 -4.51
CA VAL A 36 5.45 13.71 -3.21
C VAL A 36 5.60 12.45 -2.37
N THR A 37 4.60 11.56 -2.38
CA THR A 37 4.61 10.32 -1.59
C THR A 37 5.55 9.28 -2.14
N LEU A 38 5.82 9.28 -3.45
CA LEU A 38 6.66 8.28 -4.11
C LEU A 38 8.10 8.23 -3.55
N PRO A 39 8.82 9.37 -3.41
CA PRO A 39 10.12 9.40 -2.71
C PRO A 39 10.07 8.87 -1.28
N ILE A 40 9.01 9.17 -0.53
CA ILE A 40 8.84 8.69 0.85
C ILE A 40 8.68 7.16 0.84
N SER A 41 7.86 6.61 -0.05
CA SER A 41 7.72 5.16 -0.22
C SER A 41 9.04 4.50 -0.67
N MET A 42 9.85 5.16 -1.50
CA MET A 42 11.19 4.65 -1.87
C MET A 42 12.13 4.58 -0.66
N ILE A 43 12.10 5.58 0.22
CA ILE A 43 12.88 5.55 1.48
C ILE A 43 12.40 4.39 2.36
N VAL A 44 11.10 4.18 2.49
CA VAL A 44 10.53 3.04 3.23
C VAL A 44 11.03 1.71 2.65
N ILE A 45 10.98 1.53 1.33
CA ILE A 45 11.49 0.31 0.67
C ILE A 45 12.98 0.12 0.97
N ALA A 46 13.80 1.17 0.85
CA ALA A 46 15.23 1.09 1.10
C ALA A 46 15.53 0.69 2.55
N VAL A 47 14.84 1.29 3.53
CA VAL A 47 14.97 0.93 4.95
C VAL A 47 14.58 -0.53 5.18
N PHE A 48 13.48 -0.98 4.56
CA PHE A 48 13.09 -2.37 4.66
C PHE A 48 14.16 -3.29 4.08
N ILE A 49 14.66 -3.04 2.86
CA ILE A 49 15.72 -3.87 2.25
C ILE A 49 16.92 -4.02 3.21
N LEU A 50 17.36 -2.94 3.86
CA LEU A 50 18.44 -2.98 4.85
C LEU A 50 18.09 -3.87 6.06
N VAL A 51 16.86 -3.78 6.57
CA VAL A 51 16.37 -4.64 7.65
C VAL A 51 16.28 -6.09 7.21
N GLY A 52 15.79 -6.37 6.00
CA GLY A 52 15.68 -7.72 5.46
C GLY A 52 17.04 -8.39 5.25
N GLN A 53 18.07 -7.61 4.89
CA GLN A 53 19.45 -8.07 4.84
C GLN A 53 19.99 -8.43 6.24
N GLN A 54 19.70 -7.63 7.27
CA GLN A 54 20.12 -7.94 8.65
C GLN A 54 19.42 -9.17 9.22
N LEU A 55 18.25 -9.52 8.69
CA LEU A 55 17.47 -10.70 9.09
C LEU A 55 17.78 -11.93 8.24
N ASP A 56 18.80 -11.88 7.36
CA ASP A 56 19.18 -12.96 6.45
C ASP A 56 18.02 -13.53 5.62
N LEU A 57 17.02 -12.70 5.28
CA LEU A 57 15.83 -13.16 4.55
C LEU A 57 16.12 -13.49 3.07
N PHE A 58 17.31 -13.16 2.59
CA PHE A 58 17.70 -13.28 1.17
C PHE A 58 18.88 -14.24 0.94
N THR A 59 19.35 -14.94 1.99
CA THR A 59 20.45 -15.91 1.85
C THR A 59 19.98 -17.21 1.18
N THR A 60 20.88 -17.84 0.42
CA THR A 60 20.64 -19.08 -0.31
C THR A 60 20.53 -20.29 0.62
N ILE A 61 19.48 -21.08 0.44
CA ILE A 61 19.23 -22.33 1.16
C ILE A 61 20.23 -23.40 0.71
N ASP A 62 20.87 -24.09 1.67
CA ASP A 62 21.74 -25.24 1.41
C ASP A 62 20.95 -26.42 0.82
N PHE A 63 21.36 -26.90 -0.35
CA PHE A 63 20.66 -27.95 -1.11
C PHE A 63 20.93 -29.37 -0.62
N ASP A 64 21.88 -29.58 0.29
CA ASP A 64 22.32 -30.90 0.76
C ASP A 64 21.49 -31.46 1.94
N MET A 65 20.33 -30.86 2.27
CA MET A 65 19.48 -31.31 3.38
C MET A 65 18.45 -32.38 2.98
N PRO A 66 18.06 -33.29 3.89
CA PRO A 66 16.94 -34.21 3.68
C PRO A 66 15.64 -33.48 3.32
N LEU A 67 14.89 -34.01 2.35
CA LEU A 67 13.70 -33.36 1.75
C LEU A 67 12.69 -32.83 2.78
N LYS A 68 12.42 -33.58 3.85
CA LYS A 68 11.49 -33.16 4.90
C LYS A 68 11.98 -31.92 5.65
N LYS A 69 13.27 -31.91 6.03
CA LYS A 69 13.89 -30.78 6.74
C LYS A 69 13.99 -29.55 5.83
N TYR A 70 14.30 -29.77 4.56
CA TYR A 70 14.28 -28.72 3.54
C TYR A 70 12.88 -28.09 3.38
N HIS A 71 11.83 -28.91 3.33
CA HIS A 71 10.45 -28.42 3.25
C HIS A 71 10.05 -27.62 4.49
N GLU A 72 10.32 -28.13 5.69
CA GLU A 72 10.03 -27.44 6.95
C GLU A 72 10.75 -26.07 7.02
N LEU A 73 12.01 -26.02 6.59
CA LEU A 73 12.79 -24.78 6.51
C LEU A 73 12.15 -23.79 5.53
N LYS A 74 11.83 -24.24 4.31
CA LYS A 74 11.19 -23.41 3.29
C LYS A 74 9.84 -22.85 3.71
N VAL A 75 9.03 -23.64 4.41
CA VAL A 75 7.75 -23.19 4.97
C VAL A 75 7.99 -22.11 6.02
N HIS A 76 8.99 -22.28 6.89
CA HIS A 76 9.33 -21.28 7.89
C HIS A 76 9.84 -19.97 7.26
N GLU A 77 10.76 -20.05 6.31
CA GLU A 77 11.25 -18.88 5.57
C GLU A 77 10.13 -18.17 4.82
N SER A 78 9.24 -18.93 4.17
CA SER A 78 8.05 -18.40 3.51
C SER A 78 7.14 -17.68 4.50
N PHE A 79 6.99 -18.19 5.72
CA PHE A 79 6.21 -17.53 6.78
C PHE A 79 6.84 -16.23 7.26
N VAL A 80 8.16 -16.21 7.49
CA VAL A 80 8.88 -15.01 7.93
C VAL A 80 8.86 -13.94 6.82
N MET A 81 9.18 -14.31 5.58
CA MET A 81 9.03 -13.45 4.41
C MET A 81 7.57 -12.99 4.25
N GLY A 82 6.63 -13.90 4.52
CA GLY A 82 5.20 -13.75 4.79
C GLY A 82 4.84 -12.46 5.52
N ILE A 83 5.31 -12.42 6.77
CA ILE A 83 5.07 -11.32 7.69
C ILE A 83 5.80 -10.07 7.21
N TYR A 84 7.07 -10.21 6.86
CA TYR A 84 7.93 -9.09 6.49
C TYR A 84 7.37 -8.28 5.30
N LEU A 85 6.99 -8.95 4.21
CA LEU A 85 6.41 -8.29 3.03
C LEU A 85 5.01 -7.72 3.31
N THR A 86 4.21 -8.38 4.15
CA THR A 86 2.89 -7.85 4.55
C THR A 86 3.03 -6.52 5.28
N ILE A 87 3.98 -6.44 6.22
CA ILE A 87 4.31 -5.22 6.94
C ILE A 87 4.85 -4.16 5.98
N LEU A 88 5.79 -4.51 5.09
CA LEU A 88 6.32 -3.58 4.08
C LEU A 88 5.20 -2.95 3.25
N ILE A 89 4.28 -3.76 2.71
CA ILE A 89 3.17 -3.27 1.88
C ILE A 89 2.30 -2.30 2.69
N PHE A 90 1.99 -2.61 3.94
CA PHE A 90 1.23 -1.71 4.81
C PHE A 90 1.95 -0.37 5.02
N PHE A 91 3.24 -0.40 5.33
CA PHE A 91 4.03 0.82 5.51
C PHE A 91 4.16 1.63 4.22
N MET A 92 4.18 0.98 3.05
CA MET A 92 4.16 1.68 1.76
C MET A 92 2.88 2.49 1.51
N GLN A 93 1.76 2.16 2.17
CA GLN A 93 0.50 2.91 2.06
C GLN A 93 0.42 4.10 3.01
N LEU A 94 1.21 4.13 4.09
CA LEU A 94 1.13 5.21 5.07
C LEU A 94 1.42 6.61 4.49
N PRO A 95 2.37 6.78 3.55
CA PRO A 95 2.59 8.08 2.92
C PRO A 95 1.37 8.62 2.17
N SER A 96 0.53 7.78 1.54
CA SER A 96 -0.66 8.27 0.83
C SER A 96 -1.83 8.57 1.77
N LEU A 97 -1.81 8.06 3.00
CA LEU A 97 -2.89 8.15 3.98
C LEU A 97 -3.43 9.58 4.21
N PRO A 98 -2.59 10.63 4.42
CA PRO A 98 -3.11 11.97 4.66
C PRO A 98 -3.90 12.53 3.47
N SER A 99 -3.41 12.28 2.26
CA SER A 99 -4.06 12.71 1.01
C SER A 99 -5.38 11.98 0.77
N GLU A 100 -5.40 10.67 1.03
CA GLU A 100 -6.60 9.84 0.93
C GLU A 100 -7.68 10.29 1.92
N ILE A 101 -7.33 10.48 3.20
CA ILE A 101 -8.27 10.96 4.22
C ILE A 101 -8.88 12.32 3.82
N ARG A 102 -8.06 13.26 3.37
CA ARG A 102 -8.54 14.58 2.90
C ARG A 102 -9.45 14.46 1.69
N MET A 103 -9.16 13.53 0.77
CA MET A 103 -10.01 13.27 -0.39
C MET A 103 -11.36 12.67 0.02
N PHE A 104 -11.39 11.80 1.04
CA PHE A 104 -12.65 11.33 1.64
C PHE A 104 -13.47 12.50 2.21
N TYR A 105 -12.85 13.41 2.95
CA TYR A 105 -13.52 14.62 3.46
C TYR A 105 -14.02 15.54 2.35
N ALA A 106 -13.21 15.78 1.31
CA ALA A 106 -13.60 16.58 0.14
C ALA A 106 -14.84 15.99 -0.57
N ARG A 107 -14.95 14.67 -0.59
CA ARG A 107 -16.09 13.91 -1.14
C ARG A 107 -17.26 13.78 -0.17
N LYS A 108 -17.21 14.42 1.01
CA LYS A 108 -18.21 14.31 2.09
C LYS A 108 -18.44 12.86 2.56
N LYS A 109 -17.43 11.99 2.40
CA LYS A 109 -17.44 10.60 2.88
C LYS A 109 -16.69 10.51 4.20
N LYS A 110 -17.07 9.57 5.07
CA LYS A 110 -16.33 9.29 6.31
C LYS A 110 -15.06 8.49 6.00
N PRO A 111 -13.86 8.92 6.44
CA PRO A 111 -12.62 8.18 6.21
C PRO A 111 -12.51 6.91 7.06
N THR A 112 -13.41 6.70 8.03
CA THR A 112 -13.41 5.53 8.91
C THR A 112 -13.48 4.23 8.12
N LEU A 113 -14.32 4.16 7.07
CA LEU A 113 -14.43 2.97 6.23
C LEU A 113 -13.10 2.63 5.55
N TYR A 114 -12.39 3.65 5.06
CA TYR A 114 -11.07 3.50 4.46
C TYR A 114 -10.06 2.95 5.46
N LEU A 115 -10.00 3.54 6.66
CA LEU A 115 -9.10 3.10 7.72
C LEU A 115 -9.43 1.67 8.20
N THR A 116 -10.71 1.33 8.34
CA THR A 116 -11.14 -0.03 8.70
C THR A 116 -10.74 -1.04 7.64
N VAL A 117 -10.89 -0.71 6.35
CA VAL A 117 -10.46 -1.59 5.24
C VAL A 117 -8.94 -1.75 5.23
N LEU A 118 -8.18 -0.67 5.42
CA LEU A 118 -6.73 -0.71 5.48
C LEU A 118 -6.21 -1.59 6.64
N VAL A 119 -6.72 -1.39 7.86
CA VAL A 119 -6.34 -2.19 9.04
C VAL A 119 -6.87 -3.62 8.93
N GLY A 120 -8.10 -3.80 8.44
CA GLY A 120 -8.70 -5.12 8.23
C GLY A 120 -7.92 -5.95 7.22
N LEU A 121 -7.43 -5.33 6.14
CA LEU A 121 -6.60 -6.02 5.14
C LEU A 121 -5.24 -6.42 5.70
N LEU A 122 -4.62 -5.61 6.57
CA LEU A 122 -3.42 -6.02 7.31
C LEU A 122 -3.70 -7.26 8.17
N ALA A 123 -4.77 -7.23 8.97
CA ALA A 123 -5.15 -8.35 9.84
C ALA A 123 -5.44 -9.64 9.06
N ILE A 124 -6.22 -9.55 7.98
CA ILE A 124 -6.56 -10.68 7.11
C ILE A 124 -5.29 -11.24 6.43
N SER A 125 -4.38 -10.38 5.98
CA SER A 125 -3.14 -10.80 5.32
C SER A 125 -2.23 -11.55 6.29
N LEU A 126 -2.06 -11.05 7.52
CA LEU A 126 -1.28 -11.73 8.56
C LEU A 126 -1.93 -13.06 8.99
N LEU A 127 -3.25 -13.08 9.12
CA LEU A 127 -3.99 -14.32 9.43
C LEU A 127 -3.80 -15.37 8.34
N PHE A 128 -3.88 -14.96 7.07
CA PHE A 128 -3.63 -15.85 5.94
C PHE A 128 -2.21 -16.43 5.97
N VAL A 129 -1.19 -15.59 6.18
CA VAL A 129 0.21 -16.03 6.30
C VAL A 129 0.37 -17.05 7.42
N TYR A 130 -0.29 -16.85 8.56
CA TYR A 130 -0.31 -17.79 9.67
C TYR A 130 -1.02 -19.11 9.34
N ILE A 131 -2.18 -19.07 8.68
CA ILE A 131 -2.91 -20.28 8.26
C ILE A 131 -2.05 -21.12 7.31
N MET A 132 -1.41 -20.48 6.32
CA MET A 132 -0.52 -21.18 5.37
C MET A 132 0.65 -21.86 6.08
N TYR A 133 1.25 -21.20 7.06
CA TYR A 133 2.29 -21.79 7.90
C TYR A 133 1.77 -23.02 8.67
N LYS A 134 0.59 -22.93 9.29
CA LYS A 134 -0.04 -24.06 9.99
C LYS A 134 -0.38 -25.23 9.06
N MET A 135 -0.67 -24.96 7.78
CA MET A 135 -0.93 -25.96 6.76
C MET A 135 0.34 -26.50 6.08
N GLN A 136 1.53 -26.07 6.51
CA GLN A 136 2.82 -26.42 5.89
C GLN A 136 2.90 -26.08 4.39
N GLN A 137 2.28 -24.98 3.98
CA GLN A 137 2.27 -24.50 2.60
C GLN A 137 3.11 -23.23 2.43
N MET A 138 3.80 -23.13 1.30
CA MET A 138 4.51 -21.91 0.89
C MET A 138 3.49 -20.85 0.42
N ASN A 139 3.68 -19.59 0.81
CA ASN A 139 2.73 -18.49 0.60
C ASN A 139 3.13 -17.52 -0.53
N THR A 140 4.13 -17.87 -1.35
CA THR A 140 4.77 -16.98 -2.33
C THR A 140 3.80 -16.36 -3.34
N ALA A 141 2.73 -17.06 -3.72
CA ALA A 141 1.75 -16.59 -4.71
C ALA A 141 0.74 -15.55 -4.16
N PHE A 142 0.51 -15.53 -2.84
CA PHE A 142 -0.52 -14.68 -2.23
C PHE A 142 -0.10 -13.21 -2.18
N PHE A 143 1.20 -12.93 -2.12
CA PHE A 143 1.73 -11.58 -2.09
C PHE A 143 1.43 -10.76 -3.34
N VAL A 144 1.43 -11.43 -4.49
CA VAL A 144 1.06 -10.82 -5.77
C VAL A 144 -0.42 -10.40 -5.74
N LEU A 145 -1.30 -11.24 -5.17
CA LEU A 145 -2.72 -10.95 -5.05
C LEU A 145 -3.02 -9.76 -4.13
N ILE A 146 -2.40 -9.65 -2.95
CA ILE A 146 -2.59 -8.49 -2.07
C ILE A 146 -2.18 -7.20 -2.77
N PHE A 147 -1.03 -7.21 -3.45
CA PHE A 147 -0.49 -6.03 -4.12
C PHE A 147 -1.42 -5.51 -5.23
N PHE A 148 -2.02 -6.39 -6.03
CA PHE A 148 -2.91 -5.99 -7.12
C PHE A 148 -4.33 -5.62 -6.67
N THR A 149 -4.85 -6.24 -5.62
CA THR A 149 -6.25 -6.03 -5.20
C THR A 149 -6.44 -4.65 -4.53
N PHE A 150 -5.43 -4.15 -3.82
CA PHE A 150 -5.51 -2.89 -3.08
C PHE A 150 -5.48 -1.65 -4.00
N THR A 151 -4.62 -1.66 -5.02
CA THR A 151 -4.52 -0.58 -6.03
C THR A 151 -5.79 -0.47 -6.87
N GLN A 152 -6.51 -1.58 -7.08
CA GLN A 152 -7.78 -1.58 -7.81
C GLN A 152 -8.93 -1.00 -7.00
N PHE A 153 -8.99 -1.25 -5.68
CA PHE A 153 -10.10 -0.79 -4.84
C PHE A 153 -10.21 0.75 -4.79
N PHE A 154 -9.08 1.46 -4.87
CA PHE A 154 -9.06 2.93 -4.84
C PHE A 154 -8.95 3.60 -6.21
N SER A 155 -8.47 2.90 -7.24
CA SER A 155 -8.41 3.44 -8.60
C SER A 155 -9.75 3.41 -9.34
N ASN A 156 -10.59 2.39 -9.10
CA ASN A 156 -11.88 2.26 -9.79
C ASN A 156 -12.88 3.37 -9.46
N ASP A 157 -12.94 3.86 -8.21
CA ASP A 157 -13.85 4.95 -7.83
C ASP A 157 -13.45 6.30 -8.45
N ARG A 158 -12.23 6.44 -8.97
CA ARG A 158 -11.74 7.65 -9.66
C ARG A 158 -12.02 7.59 -11.17
N ALA A 159 -11.73 6.46 -11.80
CA ALA A 159 -12.00 6.24 -13.23
C ALA A 159 -13.50 6.32 -13.56
N LEU A 160 -14.35 5.66 -12.75
CA LEU A 160 -15.81 5.68 -12.94
C LEU A 160 -16.42 7.09 -12.82
N ARG A 161 -15.80 7.97 -12.02
CA ARG A 161 -16.25 9.36 -11.87
C ARG A 161 -15.78 10.27 -13.00
N ILE A 162 -14.55 10.10 -13.49
CA ILE A 162 -14.08 10.80 -14.68
C ILE A 162 -14.98 10.45 -15.86
N GLU A 163 -15.24 9.15 -16.06
CA GLU A 163 -16.12 8.68 -17.13
C GLU A 163 -17.54 9.25 -17.00
N LYS A 164 -18.13 9.22 -15.78
CA LYS A 164 -19.45 9.80 -15.54
C LYS A 164 -19.49 11.31 -15.77
N THR A 165 -18.44 12.04 -15.37
CA THR A 165 -18.36 13.50 -15.52
C THR A 165 -18.17 13.88 -16.99
N GLU A 166 -17.34 13.14 -17.74
CA GLU A 166 -17.19 13.31 -19.18
C GLU A 166 -18.47 12.97 -19.94
N ARG A 167 -19.21 11.93 -19.51
CA ARG A 167 -20.49 11.55 -20.13
C ARG A 167 -21.54 12.66 -19.94
N LEU A 168 -21.68 13.19 -18.72
CA LEU A 168 -22.59 14.32 -18.45
C LEU A 168 -22.21 15.60 -19.21
N ARG A 169 -20.92 15.83 -19.47
CA ARG A 169 -20.42 16.99 -20.24
C ARG A 169 -20.62 16.85 -21.75
N LYS A 170 -20.94 15.65 -22.24
CA LYS A 170 -21.29 15.38 -23.64
C LYS A 170 -22.81 15.40 -23.87
N GLU A 171 -23.59 15.16 -22.82
CA GLU A 171 -25.06 15.12 -22.86
C GLU A 171 -25.71 16.49 -22.61
N TYR A 172 -24.96 17.45 -22.06
CA TYR A 172 -25.36 18.84 -21.81
C TYR A 172 -24.30 19.81 -22.31
#